data_AF-A0AAW5TEY8-F1
#
_entry.id   AF-A0AAW5TEY8-F1
#
_cell.length_a   1.000
_cell.length_b   1.000
_cell.length_c   1.000
_cell.angle_alpha   90.00
_cell.angle_beta   90.00
_cell.angle_gamma   90.00
#
_symmetry.space_group_name_H-M   'P 1'
#
loop_
_entity.id
_entity.type
_entity.pdbx_description
1 polymer ?
#
loop_
_entity_poly.entity_id
_entity_poly.type
_entity_poly.pdbx_seq_one_letter_code
_entity_poly.pdbx_strand_id
1 'polypeptide(L)'
;TFSLMRIDTKNRVVEMGWVVYSSKLKQTRIATEAQYLVMKYVFEELCYRRYEWKCDSWNAPSNNSAKRLGFTFEGTFRQAVVY
;
A
#
# COMPACT_ATOMS: atom_id res chain seq x y z
N THR A 1 11.85 3.74 -1.02
CA THR A 1 11.06 4.56 -0.11
C THR A 1 9.59 4.24 -0.28
N PHE A 2 8.77 4.55 0.71
CA PHE A 2 7.31 4.49 0.69
C PHE A 2 6.76 5.53 1.68
N SER A 3 5.48 5.86 1.61
CA SER A 3 4.87 6.89 2.47
C SER A 3 3.41 6.56 2.81
N LEU A 4 2.98 7.02 3.99
CA LEU A 4 1.57 7.04 4.38
C LEU A 4 0.93 8.33 3.87
N MET A 5 -0.16 8.18 3.11
CA MET A 5 -0.82 9.24 2.36
C MET A 5 -2.32 9.21 2.58
N ARG A 6 -3.01 10.27 2.12
CA ARG A 6 -4.50 10.39 2.14
C ARG A 6 -5.10 9.97 3.49
N ILE A 7 -4.51 10.48 4.56
CA ILE A 7 -4.91 10.19 5.94
C ILE A 7 -6.29 10.81 6.19
N ASP A 8 -7.26 9.95 6.49
CA ASP A 8 -8.59 10.34 6.97
C ASP A 8 -8.71 9.92 8.43
N THR A 9 -8.47 10.88 9.33
CA THR A 9 -8.50 10.66 10.78
C THR A 9 -9.92 10.33 11.27
N LYS A 10 -10.96 10.92 10.65
CA LYS A 10 -12.36 10.72 11.06
C LYS A 10 -12.81 9.29 10.78
N ASN A 11 -12.46 8.76 9.62
CA ASN A 11 -12.82 7.40 9.21
C ASN A 11 -11.76 6.36 9.58
N ARG A 12 -10.61 6.80 10.11
CA ARG A 12 -9.45 5.97 10.49
C ARG A 12 -8.92 5.15 9.32
N VAL A 13 -8.68 5.84 8.21
CA VAL A 13 -8.19 5.27 6.94
C VAL A 13 -6.87 5.93 6.55
N VAL A 14 -5.93 5.14 6.05
CA VAL A 14 -4.68 5.64 5.48
C VAL A 14 -4.32 4.86 4.22
N GLU A 15 -3.68 5.52 3.27
CA GLU A 15 -3.18 4.92 2.03
C GLU A 15 -1.66 4.70 2.11
N MET A 16 -1.20 3.53 1.68
CA MET A 16 0.20 3.27 1.38
C MET A 16 0.51 3.65 -0.07
N GLY A 17 1.39 4.64 -0.22
CA GLY A 17 1.74 5.22 -1.51
C GLY A 17 3.24 5.36 -1.74
N TRP A 18 3.60 5.77 -2.95
CA TRP A 18 4.99 6.00 -3.40
C TRP A 18 5.95 4.84 -3.10
N VAL A 19 5.49 3.59 -3.24
CA VAL A 19 6.30 2.41 -2.95
C VAL A 19 7.33 2.18 -4.06
N VAL A 20 8.54 2.68 -3.83
CA VAL A 20 9.67 2.57 -4.76
C VAL A 20 10.80 1.81 -4.08
N TYR A 21 11.03 0.56 -4.48
CA TYR A 21 12.16 -0.25 -4.01
C TYR A 21 13.28 -0.33 -5.04
N SER A 22 14.52 -0.37 -4.56
CA SER A 22 15.67 -0.71 -5.40
C SER A 22 15.55 -2.16 -5.89
N SER A 23 16.20 -2.50 -7.01
CA SER A 23 16.18 -3.86 -7.56
C SER A 23 16.59 -4.92 -6.55
N LYS A 24 17.58 -4.61 -5.69
CA LYS A 24 18.06 -5.48 -4.61
C LYS A 24 17.02 -5.78 -3.53
N LEU A 25 16.05 -4.89 -3.34
CA LEU A 25 15.05 -4.98 -2.28
C LEU A 25 13.73 -5.58 -2.78
N LYS A 26 13.41 -5.44 -4.07
CA LYS A 26 12.19 -6.00 -4.67
C LYS A 26 12.10 -7.51 -4.45
N GLN A 27 10.90 -7.99 -4.09
CA GLN A 27 10.60 -9.42 -3.88
C GLN A 27 11.44 -10.11 -2.80
N THR A 28 11.99 -9.35 -1.84
CA THR A 28 12.73 -9.91 -0.70
C THR A 28 11.86 -10.03 0.56
N ARG A 29 12.33 -10.84 1.52
CA ARG A 29 11.75 -10.88 2.87
C ARG A 29 11.88 -9.53 3.58
N ILE A 30 12.98 -8.81 3.38
CA ILE A 30 13.21 -7.49 3.97
C ILE A 30 12.13 -6.49 3.52
N ALA A 31 11.77 -6.48 2.23
CA ALA A 31 10.69 -5.63 1.74
C ALA A 31 9.32 -6.00 2.34
N THR A 32 9.10 -7.29 2.59
CA THR A 32 7.86 -7.80 3.17
C THR A 32 7.77 -7.42 4.65
N GLU A 33 8.86 -7.55 5.39
CA GLU A 33 8.98 -7.11 6.78
C GLU A 33 8.77 -5.60 6.91
N ALA A 34 9.36 -4.80 6.02
CA ALA A 34 9.16 -3.36 6.03
C ALA A 34 7.68 -2.97 5.84
N GLN A 35 6.96 -3.66 4.97
CA GLN A 35 5.51 -3.46 4.80
C GLN A 35 4.72 -3.93 6.03
N TYR A 36 5.10 -5.08 6.60
CA TYR A 36 4.47 -5.60 7.82
C TYR A 36 4.61 -4.64 9.00
N LEU A 37 5.82 -4.11 9.26
CA LEU A 37 6.06 -3.18 10.35
C LEU A 37 5.23 -1.90 10.23
N VAL A 38 5.06 -1.39 9.01
CA VAL A 38 4.20 -0.21 8.76
C VAL A 38 2.72 -0.55 8.95
N MET A 39 2.27 -1.69 8.44
CA MET A 39 0.89 -2.16 8.66
C MET A 39 0.62 -2.31 10.16
N LYS A 40 1.53 -2.97 10.88
CA LYS A 40 1.45 -3.14 12.34
C LYS A 40 1.34 -1.79 13.05
N TYR A 41 2.21 -0.84 12.72
CA TYR A 41 2.15 0.51 13.26
C TYR A 41 0.80 1.21 13.00
N VAL A 42 0.28 1.11 11.78
CA VAL A 42 -1.02 1.70 11.42
C VAL A 42 -2.18 1.09 12.21
N PHE A 43 -2.19 -0.23 12.35
CA PHE A 43 -3.31 -0.92 13.02
C PHE A 43 -3.20 -0.89 14.55
N GLU A 44 -2.02 -1.17 15.09
CA GLU A 44 -1.84 -1.37 16.54
C GLU A 44 -1.53 -0.06 17.28
N GLU A 45 -0.67 0.80 16.73
CA GLU A 45 -0.24 2.02 17.41
C GLU A 45 -1.16 3.20 17.07
N LEU A 46 -1.44 3.41 15.77
CA LEU A 46 -2.33 4.49 15.34
C LEU A 46 -3.81 4.13 15.53
N CYS A 47 -4.13 2.86 15.79
CA CYS A 47 -5.51 2.35 15.94
C CYS A 47 -6.40 2.62 14.72
N TYR A 48 -5.81 2.63 13.52
CA TYR A 48 -6.56 2.81 12.28
C TYR A 48 -7.25 1.50 11.89
N ARG A 49 -8.35 1.59 11.13
CA ARG A 49 -9.15 0.41 10.78
C ARG A 49 -8.98 -0.03 9.33
N ARG A 50 -8.30 0.77 8.51
CA ARG A 50 -8.17 0.52 7.07
C ARG A 50 -6.87 1.05 6.51
N TYR A 51 -6.21 0.20 5.74
CA TYR A 51 -4.94 0.44 5.07
C TYR A 51 -5.13 0.17 3.58
N GLU A 52 -5.03 1.22 2.76
CA GLU A 52 -5.34 1.16 1.33
C GLU A 52 -4.07 1.07 0.47
N TRP A 53 -4.15 0.35 -0.65
CA TRP A 53 -3.11 0.35 -1.67
C TRP A 53 -3.75 0.64 -3.02
N LYS A 54 -3.38 1.77 -3.62
CA LYS A 54 -3.83 2.15 -4.96
C LYS A 54 -2.68 1.98 -5.95
N CYS A 55 -2.95 1.35 -7.08
CA CYS A 55 -1.99 1.29 -8.17
C CYS A 55 -2.69 1.26 -9.53
N ASP A 56 -1.95 1.68 -10.54
CA ASP A 56 -2.41 1.66 -11.93
C ASP A 56 -2.74 0.21 -12.36
N SER A 57 -3.84 0.03 -13.10
CA SER A 57 -4.28 -1.28 -13.58
C SER A 57 -3.25 -1.97 -14.47
N TRP A 58 -2.43 -1.21 -15.19
CA TRP A 58 -1.36 -1.71 -16.05
C TRP A 58 -0.07 -2.04 -15.28
N ASN A 59 0.03 -1.67 -14.01
CA ASN A 59 1.18 -1.98 -13.16
C ASN A 59 1.03 -3.36 -12.50
N ALA A 60 1.17 -4.42 -13.31
CA ALA A 60 1.10 -5.80 -12.84
C ALA A 60 2.05 -6.11 -11.66
N PRO A 61 3.31 -5.63 -11.62
CA PRO A 61 4.19 -5.85 -10.47
C PRO A 61 3.67 -5.28 -9.14
N SER A 62 3.08 -4.08 -9.18
CA SER A 62 2.45 -3.48 -8.00
C SER A 62 1.21 -4.26 -7.57
N ASN A 63 0.34 -4.60 -8.52
CA ASN A 63 -0.85 -5.41 -8.26
C ASN A 63 -0.51 -6.76 -7.60
N ASN A 64 0.52 -7.44 -8.11
CA ASN A 64 0.98 -8.71 -7.55
C ASN A 64 1.58 -8.54 -6.15
N SER A 65 2.23 -7.40 -5.88
CA SER A 65 2.77 -7.09 -4.55
C SER A 65 1.64 -6.89 -3.54
N ALA A 66 0.60 -6.12 -3.88
CA ALA A 66 -0.57 -5.93 -3.03
C ALA A 66 -1.27 -7.27 -2.71
N LYS A 67 -1.53 -8.09 -3.73
CA LYS A 67 -2.12 -9.42 -3.55
C LYS A 67 -1.29 -10.32 -2.62
N ARG A 68 0.03 -10.35 -2.82
CA ARG A 68 0.95 -11.14 -1.98
C ARG A 68 0.97 -10.69 -0.52
N LEU A 69 0.75 -9.40 -0.27
CA LEU A 69 0.68 -8.82 1.07
C LEU A 69 -0.70 -8.99 1.73
N GLY A 70 -1.65 -9.66 1.07
CA GLY A 70 -2.98 -9.97 1.63
C GLY A 70 -4.03 -8.88 1.38
N PHE A 71 -3.77 -7.91 0.51
CA PHE A 71 -4.79 -6.93 0.13
C PHE A 71 -5.90 -7.58 -0.70
N THR A 72 -7.12 -7.15 -0.44
CA THR A 72 -8.29 -7.50 -1.25
C THR A 72 -8.56 -6.41 -2.27
N PHE A 73 -8.79 -6.79 -3.53
CA PHE A 73 -9.17 -5.85 -4.57
C PHE A 73 -10.64 -5.42 -4.38
N GLU A 74 -10.88 -4.11 -4.26
CA GLU A 74 -12.22 -3.58 -4.00
C GLU A 74 -12.83 -2.80 -5.18
N GLY A 75 -12.04 -2.40 -6.18
CA GLY A 75 -12.57 -1.71 -7.35
C GLY A 75 -11.53 -0.90 -8.14
N THR A 76 -12.02 -0.30 -9.22
CA THR A 76 -11.22 0.53 -10.12
C THR A 76 -11.80 1.93 -10.19
N PHE A 77 -10.98 2.93 -9.88
CA PHE A 77 -11.30 4.33 -10.18
C PHE A 77 -11.09 4.58 -11.67
N ARG A 78 -12.18 4.74 -12.41
CA ARG A 78 -12.11 5.08 -13.84
C ARG A 78 -11.69 6.54 -14.00
N GLN A 79 -10.82 6.83 -14.97
CA GLN A 79 -10.33 8.18 -15.27
C GLN A 79 -9.77 8.90 -14.03
N ALA A 80 -9.07 8.18 -13.15
CA ALA A 80 -8.57 8.70 -11.89
C ALA A 80 -7.41 9.70 -12.04
N VAL A 81 -6.59 9.49 -13.07
CA VAL A 81 -5.39 10.29 -13.38
C VAL A 81 -5.30 10.43 -14.90
N VAL A 82 -4.81 11.59 -15.35
CA VAL A 82 -4.38 11.85 -16.74
C VAL A 82 -2.86 11.91 -16.72
N TYR A 83 -2.22 11.15 -17.60
CA TYR A 83 -0.76 11.08 -17.74
C TYR A 83 -0.25 11.97 -18.87
#